data_AF-A0A7Y0FTT4-F1
#
_entry.id   AF-A0A7Y0FTT4-F1
#
_cell.length_a   1.000
_cell.length_b   1.000
_cell.length_c   1.000
_cell.angle_alpha   90.00
_cell.angle_beta   90.00
_cell.angle_gamma   90.00
#
_symmetry.space_group_name_H-M   'P 1'
#
loop_
_entity.id
_entity.type
_entity.pdbx_description
1 polymer ?
#
loop_
_entity_poly.entity_id
_entity_poly.type
_entity_poly.pdbx_seq_one_letter_code
_entity_poly.pdbx_strand_id
1 'polypeptide(L)'
;MAKLNELDKELRTKIILRVRELREEYEDNQSKFAGELGLDKQLLNNWESLSNNRGISIYSINKICKGLDISLKDFFDSTIFSE
;
A
#
# COMPACT_ATOMS: atom_id res chain seq x y z
N MET A 1 21.73 4.49 -7.55
CA MET A 1 20.61 4.52 -6.58
C MET A 1 21.17 4.07 -5.23
N ALA A 2 20.90 4.79 -4.15
CA ALA A 2 21.36 4.38 -2.82
C ALA A 2 20.81 2.99 -2.49
N LYS A 3 21.65 2.11 -1.95
CA LYS A 3 21.25 0.75 -1.56
C LYS A 3 20.35 0.87 -0.34
N LEU A 4 19.10 0.44 -0.45
CA LEU A 4 18.16 0.37 0.68
C LEU A 4 18.81 -0.43 1.82
N ASN A 5 18.83 0.16 3.02
CA ASN A 5 19.27 -0.55 4.22
C ASN A 5 18.17 -1.54 4.66
N GLU A 6 18.45 -2.39 5.66
CA GLU A 6 17.47 -3.40 6.09
C GLU A 6 16.20 -2.76 6.68
N LEU A 7 16.32 -1.63 7.39
CA LEU A 7 15.17 -0.90 7.94
C LEU A 7 14.26 -0.37 6.82
N ASP A 8 14.84 0.16 5.74
CA ASP A 8 14.08 0.66 4.60
C ASP A 8 13.31 -0.48 3.90
N LYS A 9 13.89 -1.69 3.83
CA LYS A 9 13.23 -2.87 3.26
C LYS A 9 12.09 -3.35 4.16
N GLU A 10 12.28 -3.30 5.47
CA GLU A 10 11.26 -3.67 6.44
C GLU A 10 10.08 -2.69 6.37
N LEU A 11 10.34 -1.38 6.39
CA LEU A 11 9.32 -0.35 6.22
C LEU A 11 8.56 -0.51 4.90
N ARG A 12 9.29 -0.75 3.79
CA ARG A 12 8.66 -1.04 2.50
C ARG A 12 7.71 -2.23 2.59
N THR A 13 8.14 -3.30 3.25
CA THR A 13 7.34 -4.52 3.41
C THR A 13 6.08 -4.23 4.24
N LYS A 14 6.22 -3.52 5.36
CA LYS A 14 5.09 -3.06 6.19
C LYS A 14 4.07 -2.25 5.38
N ILE A 15 4.53 -1.30 4.56
CA ILE A 15 3.66 -0.50 3.68
C ILE A 15 2.91 -1.38 2.67
N ILE A 16 3.59 -2.33 2.02
CA ILE A 16 2.98 -3.24 1.05
C ILE A 16 1.91 -4.10 1.73
N LEU A 17 2.20 -4.63 2.92
CA LEU A 17 1.24 -5.43 3.70
C LEU A 17 0.03 -4.59 4.11
N ARG A 18 0.20 -3.34 4.53
CA ARG A 18 -0.93 -2.46 4.88
C ARG A 18 -1.84 -2.18 3.71
N VAL A 19 -1.30 -2.01 2.49
CA VAL A 19 -2.14 -1.83 1.29
C VAL A 19 -2.98 -3.09 1.01
N ARG A 20 -2.39 -4.27 1.18
CA ARG A 20 -3.13 -5.53 1.03
C ARG A 20 -4.21 -5.70 2.09
N GLU A 21 -3.90 -5.37 3.35
CA GLU A 21 -4.85 -5.39 4.46
C GLU A 21 -6.06 -4.48 4.17
N LEU A 22 -5.83 -3.24 3.77
CA LEU A 22 -6.90 -2.31 3.40
C LEU A 22 -7.73 -2.78 2.20
N ARG A 23 -7.09 -3.44 1.21
CA ARG A 23 -7.82 -4.07 0.12
C ARG A 23 -8.72 -5.18 0.65
N GLU A 24 -8.18 -6.11 1.43
CA GLU A 24 -8.93 -7.27 1.95
C GLU A 24 -10.08 -6.85 2.86
N GLU A 25 -9.94 -5.76 3.61
CA GLU A 25 -10.99 -5.19 4.45
C GLU A 25 -12.12 -4.53 3.65
N TYR A 26 -11.79 -3.85 2.53
CA TYR A 26 -12.76 -3.09 1.75
C TYR A 26 -13.38 -3.90 0.60
N GLU A 27 -12.55 -4.53 -0.23
CA GLU A 27 -12.96 -5.39 -1.34
C GLU A 27 -11.81 -6.35 -1.72
N ASP A 28 -12.00 -7.63 -1.43
CA ASP A 28 -10.99 -8.66 -1.67
C ASP A 28 -10.61 -8.80 -3.16
N ASN A 29 -11.49 -8.46 -4.09
CA ASN A 29 -11.13 -8.47 -5.51
C ASN A 29 -10.26 -7.26 -5.90
N GLN A 30 -8.97 -7.53 -6.12
CA GLN A 30 -7.97 -6.56 -6.57
C GLN A 30 -8.39 -5.73 -7.82
N SER A 31 -9.15 -6.32 -8.76
CA SER A 31 -9.58 -5.60 -9.97
C SER A 31 -10.71 -4.61 -9.66
N LYS A 32 -11.62 -4.98 -8.75
CA LYS A 32 -12.69 -4.09 -8.31
C LYS A 32 -12.16 -2.97 -7.42
N PHE A 33 -11.30 -3.30 -6.46
CA PHE A 33 -10.63 -2.31 -5.62
C PHE A 33 -9.87 -1.27 -6.46
N ALA A 34 -9.12 -1.72 -7.49
CA ALA A 34 -8.49 -0.80 -8.44
C ALA A 34 -9.53 0.08 -9.16
N GLY A 35 -10.63 -0.50 -9.63
CA GLY A 35 -11.70 0.23 -10.31
C GLY A 35 -12.36 1.30 -9.42
N GLU A 36 -12.64 0.97 -8.16
CA GLU A 36 -13.26 1.88 -7.18
C GLU A 36 -12.34 3.05 -6.82
N LEU A 37 -11.02 2.80 -6.76
CA LEU A 37 -10.02 3.84 -6.53
C LEU A 37 -9.62 4.60 -7.81
N GLY A 38 -10.18 4.26 -8.98
CA GLY A 38 -9.78 4.84 -10.27
C GLY A 38 -8.32 4.53 -10.65
N LEU A 39 -7.79 3.42 -10.15
CA LEU A 39 -6.42 2.96 -10.38
C LEU A 39 -6.38 1.90 -11.47
N ASP A 40 -5.22 1.82 -12.13
CA ASP A 40 -4.92 0.71 -13.03
C ASP A 40 -4.61 -0.57 -12.23
N LYS A 41 -5.18 -1.71 -12.63
CA LYS A 41 -4.97 -3.01 -11.97
C LYS A 41 -3.49 -3.42 -11.95
N GLN A 42 -2.74 -3.09 -12.99
CA GLN A 42 -1.31 -3.39 -13.10
C GLN A 42 -0.51 -2.51 -12.12
N LEU A 43 -0.90 -1.25 -11.95
CA LEU A 43 -0.34 -0.36 -10.93
C LEU A 43 -0.56 -0.92 -9.52
N LEU A 44 -1.77 -1.36 -9.19
CA LEU A 44 -2.07 -1.98 -7.89
C LEU A 44 -1.29 -3.27 -7.68
N ASN A 45 -1.19 -4.14 -8.70
CA ASN A 45 -0.34 -5.34 -8.64
C ASN A 45 1.12 -5.03 -8.35
N ASN A 46 1.64 -3.94 -8.93
CA ASN A 46 3.01 -3.50 -8.64
C ASN A 46 3.18 -3.03 -7.19
N TRP A 47 2.17 -2.36 -6.65
CA TRP A 47 2.16 -1.87 -5.27
C TRP A 47 2.06 -3.00 -4.25
N GLU A 48 1.27 -4.04 -4.55
CA GLU A 48 1.13 -5.18 -3.66
C GLU A 48 2.23 -6.23 -3.85
N SER A 49 3.20 -6.06 -4.75
CA SER A 49 4.22 -7.05 -5.05
C SER A 49 5.42 -6.96 -4.10
N LEU A 50 5.65 -8.00 -3.30
CA LEU A 50 6.84 -8.15 -2.44
C LEU A 50 8.10 -8.59 -3.20
N SER A 51 7.95 -9.08 -4.43
CA SER A 51 9.05 -9.63 -5.24
C SER A 51 9.88 -8.56 -5.94
N ASN A 52 9.37 -7.32 -6.01
CA ASN A 52 10.08 -6.22 -6.62
C ASN A 52 10.65 -5.25 -5.56
N ASN A 53 11.70 -4.52 -5.91
CA ASN A 53 12.33 -3.55 -5.00
C ASN A 53 11.65 -2.16 -5.03
N ARG A 54 10.43 -2.05 -5.56
CA ARG A 54 9.71 -0.78 -5.65
C ARG A 54 8.92 -0.57 -4.38
N GLY A 55 9.05 0.62 -3.80
CA GLY A 55 8.18 1.10 -2.74
C GLY A 55 6.97 1.83 -3.31
N ILE A 56 6.01 2.10 -2.43
CA ILE A 56 4.86 2.95 -2.73
C ILE A 56 5.20 4.36 -2.24
N SER A 57 5.00 5.37 -3.09
CA SER A 57 5.21 6.76 -2.69
C SER A 57 4.12 7.24 -1.73
N ILE A 58 4.41 8.25 -0.90
CA ILE A 58 3.40 8.85 -0.03
C ILE A 58 2.20 9.43 -0.81
N TYR A 59 2.42 9.91 -2.04
CA TYR A 59 1.34 10.39 -2.91
C TYR A 59 0.42 9.27 -3.37
N SER A 60 0.98 8.10 -3.66
CA SER A 60 0.22 6.89 -3.99
C SER A 60 -0.59 6.40 -2.79
N ILE A 61 0.02 6.39 -1.59
CA ILE A 61 -0.67 6.05 -0.34
C ILE A 61 -1.83 7.03 -0.12
N ASN A 62 -1.61 8.33 -0.29
CA ASN A 62 -2.66 9.33 -0.13
C ASN A 62 -3.81 9.14 -1.13
N LYS A 63 -3.56 8.67 -2.35
CA LYS A 63 -4.64 8.33 -3.31
C LYS A 63 -5.50 7.16 -2.80
N ILE A 64 -4.86 6.11 -2.27
CA ILE A 64 -5.58 4.99 -1.65
C ILE A 64 -6.42 5.50 -0.49
N CYS A 65 -5.83 6.30 0.41
CA CYS A 65 -6.53 6.86 1.55
C CYS A 65 -7.76 7.66 1.13
N LYS A 66 -7.61 8.52 0.11
CA LYS A 66 -8.73 9.32 -0.41
C LYS A 66 -9.84 8.48 -1.04
N GLY A 67 -9.52 7.40 -1.73
CA GLY A 67 -10.54 6.55 -2.32
C GLY A 67 -11.21 5.61 -1.31
N LEU A 68 -10.59 5.38 -0.16
CA LEU A 68 -11.20 4.66 0.98
C LEU A 68 -11.83 5.58 2.04
N ASP A 69 -11.82 6.89 1.80
CA ASP A 69 -12.27 7.93 2.73
C ASP A 69 -11.60 7.85 4.13
N ILE A 70 -10.33 7.47 4.16
CA ILE A 70 -9.50 7.45 5.38
C ILE A 70 -8.41 8.53 5.32
N SER A 71 -7.84 8.88 6.46
CA SER A 71 -6.67 9.76 6.52
C SER A 71 -5.35 9.00 6.43
N LEU A 72 -4.25 9.71 6.16
CA LEU A 72 -2.90 9.14 6.28
C LEU A 72 -2.61 8.63 7.69
N LYS A 73 -3.18 9.27 8.73
CA LYS A 73 -3.05 8.78 10.09
C LYS A 73 -3.65 7.38 10.19
N ASP A 74 -4.87 7.18 9.71
CA ASP A 74 -5.57 5.88 9.78
C ASP A 74 -4.87 4.79 8.95
N PHE A 75 -4.21 5.19 7.86
CA PHE A 75 -3.35 4.27 7.11
C PHE A 75 -2.22 3.70 7.97
N PHE A 76 -1.51 4.54 8.73
CA PHE A 76 -0.40 4.12 9.59
C PHE A 76 -0.84 3.64 10.97
N ASP A 77 -2.12 3.83 11.33
CA ASP A 77 -2.75 3.33 12.56
C ASP A 77 -3.11 1.84 12.40
N SER A 78 -2.08 1.00 12.23
CA SER A 78 -2.20 -0.46 12.11
C SER A 78 -1.16 -1.16 12.97
N THR A 79 -1.51 -2.36 13.44
CA THR A 79 -0.60 -3.22 14.21
C THR A 79 0.66 -3.59 13.43
N ILE A 80 0.63 -3.51 12.10
CA ILE A 80 1.81 -3.70 11.23
C ILE A 80 2.93 -2.68 11.55
N PHE A 81 2.57 -1.49 12.05
CA PHE A 81 3.51 -0.42 12.41
C PHE A 81 3.72 -0.30 13.92
N SER A 82 3.21 -1.25 14.72
CA SER A 82 3.49 -1.29 16.16
C SER A 82 4.92 -1.78 16.39
N GLU A 83 5.76 -0.92 16.96
CA GLU A 83 7.13 -1.20 17.43
C GLU A 83 7.21 -1.15 18.95
#